data_AF-A0A285N9W5-F1
#
_entry.id   AF-A0A285N9W5-F1
#
_cell.length_a   1.000
_cell.length_b   1.000
_cell.length_c   1.000
_cell.angle_alpha   90.00
_cell.angle_beta   90.00
_cell.angle_gamma   90.00
#
_symmetry.space_group_name_H-M   'P 1'
#
loop_
_entity.id
_entity.type
_entity.pdbx_description
1 polymer ?
#
loop_
_entity_poly.entity_id
_entity_poly.type
_entity_poly.pdbx_seq_one_letter_code
_entity_poly.pdbx_strand_id
1 'polypeptide(L)'
;MTDRYRVTGDRPAISYGPRPRGEGYTLALTTDDGGRVEISLDERAMYELWVEVRGVPWPSPRRTTETDRMIRQLVHRANGADEEMLRRALDAMGVGDAGSR
;
A
#
# COMPACT_ATOMS: atom_id res chain seq x y z
N MET A 1 1.61 7.85 27.41
CA MET A 1 0.32 7.11 27.43
C MET A 1 0.10 6.61 26.02
N THR A 2 -0.33 5.35 25.84
CA THR A 2 -0.48 4.74 24.51
C THR A 2 -1.87 4.16 24.39
N ASP A 3 -2.62 4.63 23.41
CA ASP A 3 -3.93 4.07 23.07
C ASP A 3 -3.74 2.89 22.12
N ARG A 4 -4.38 1.76 22.43
CA ARG A 4 -4.28 0.54 21.64
C ARG A 4 -5.65 0.21 21.05
N TYR A 5 -5.69 0.09 19.73
CA TYR A 5 -6.86 -0.32 18.96
C TYR A 5 -6.57 -1.63 18.24
N ARG A 6 -7.61 -2.41 17.97
CA ARG A 6 -7.52 -3.64 17.19
C ARG A 6 -8.23 -3.47 15.85
N VAL A 7 -7.59 -3.95 14.78
CA VAL A 7 -8.07 -3.87 13.39
C VAL A 7 -8.17 -5.30 12.85
N THR A 8 -9.32 -5.66 12.29
CA THR A 8 -9.58 -7.01 11.73
C THR A 8 -9.77 -6.95 10.21
N GLY A 9 -9.40 -8.01 9.50
CA GLY A 9 -9.30 -8.01 8.02
C GLY A 9 -10.60 -8.23 7.24
N ASP A 10 -11.77 -8.19 7.88
CA ASP A 10 -13.05 -8.62 7.27
C ASP A 10 -13.64 -7.59 6.27
N ARG A 11 -13.06 -6.40 6.17
CA ARG A 11 -13.37 -5.29 5.23
C ARG A 11 -12.04 -4.60 4.86
N PRO A 12 -11.95 -3.66 3.89
CA PRO A 12 -10.75 -2.82 3.81
C PRO A 12 -10.60 -2.05 5.12
N ALA A 13 -9.82 -2.63 6.03
CA ALA A 13 -9.72 -2.22 7.43
C ALA A 13 -8.65 -1.13 7.62
N ILE A 14 -7.79 -0.98 6.60
CA ILE A 14 -6.76 0.04 6.53
C ILE A 14 -6.85 0.67 5.14
N SER A 15 -6.91 1.99 5.10
CA SER A 15 -6.83 2.78 3.87
C SER A 15 -5.88 3.94 4.09
N TYR A 16 -5.05 4.26 3.12
CA TYR A 16 -4.24 5.49 3.17
C TYR A 16 -4.23 6.20 1.82
N GLY A 17 -4.04 7.52 1.85
CA GLY A 17 -3.96 8.33 0.63
C GLY A 17 -3.93 9.83 0.88
N PRO A 18 -3.83 10.65 -0.18
CA PRO A 18 -3.84 12.10 -0.09
C PRO A 18 -5.14 12.60 0.55
N ARG A 19 -5.06 13.67 1.33
CA ARG A 19 -6.26 14.29 1.91
C ARG A 19 -7.08 14.98 0.83
N PRO A 20 -8.42 14.78 0.78
CA PRO A 20 -9.26 15.38 -0.26
C PRO A 20 -9.28 16.91 -0.25
N ARG A 21 -9.02 17.54 0.90
CA ARG A 21 -9.09 18.99 1.12
C ARG A 21 -7.98 19.50 2.04
N GLY A 22 -6.73 19.33 1.65
CA GLY A 22 -5.59 19.91 2.36
C GLY A 22 -4.27 19.30 1.94
N GLU A 23 -3.20 19.78 2.58
CA GLU A 23 -1.87 19.19 2.45
C GLU A 23 -1.75 17.92 3.31
N GLY A 24 -0.94 16.97 2.84
CA GLY A 24 -0.64 15.73 3.54
C GLY A 24 -1.58 14.56 3.20
N TYR A 25 -1.50 13.54 4.04
CA TYR A 25 -2.08 12.21 3.82
C TYR A 25 -2.90 11.78 5.04
N THR A 26 -3.83 10.87 4.83
CA THR A 26 -4.57 10.21 5.90
C THR A 26 -4.31 8.72 5.86
N LEU A 27 -3.96 8.14 7.01
CA LEU A 27 -4.02 6.71 7.28
C LEU A 27 -5.25 6.47 8.17
N ALA A 28 -6.19 5.69 7.69
CA ALA A 28 -7.41 5.39 8.41
C ALA A 28 -7.55 3.90 8.70
N LEU A 29 -7.90 3.59 9.94
CA LEU A 29 -8.07 2.24 10.47
C LEU A 29 -9.51 2.07 10.98
N THR A 30 -10.20 1.05 10.49
CA THR A 30 -11.49 0.65 11.06
C THR A 30 -11.25 -0.36 12.16
N THR A 31 -11.66 -0.03 13.38
CA THR A 31 -11.47 -0.89 14.56
C THR A 31 -12.56 -1.95 14.64
N ASP A 32 -12.28 -3.04 15.35
CA ASP A 32 -13.25 -4.11 15.65
C ASP A 32 -14.46 -3.60 16.44
N ASP A 33 -14.24 -2.66 17.35
CA ASP A 33 -15.29 -1.99 18.12
C ASP A 33 -16.16 -1.02 17.28
N GLY A 34 -15.96 -0.97 15.96
CA GLY A 34 -16.77 -0.22 15.01
C GLY A 34 -16.37 1.25 14.83
N GLY A 35 -15.35 1.72 15.56
CA GLY A 35 -14.79 3.07 15.43
C GLY A 35 -13.86 3.21 14.22
N ARG A 36 -13.72 4.43 13.70
CA ARG A 36 -12.70 4.78 12.70
C ARG A 36 -11.64 5.67 13.35
N VAL A 37 -10.39 5.23 13.29
CA VAL A 37 -9.23 6.01 13.73
C VAL A 37 -8.58 6.60 12.50
N GLU A 38 -8.46 7.92 12.44
CA GLU A 38 -7.79 8.63 11.35
C GLU A 38 -6.51 9.30 11.86
N ILE A 39 -5.40 9.02 11.20
CA ILE A 39 -4.08 9.56 11.50
C ILE A 39 -3.71 10.48 10.35
N SER A 40 -3.43 11.75 10.67
CA SER A 40 -2.89 12.70 9.71
C SER A 40 -1.38 12.51 9.61
N LEU A 41 -0.90 12.33 8.39
CA LEU A 41 0.51 12.18 8.08
C LEU A 41 0.93 13.36 7.20
N ASP A 42 2.05 13.99 7.53
CA ASP A 42 2.71 14.87 6.57
C ASP A 42 3.40 14.04 5.47
N GLU A 43 3.98 14.72 4.48
CA GLU A 43 4.64 14.08 3.36
C GLU A 43 5.81 13.19 3.79
N ARG A 44 6.60 13.63 4.78
CA ARG A 44 7.75 12.88 5.27
C ARG A 44 7.31 11.62 6.02
N ALA A 45 6.33 11.72 6.91
CA ALA A 45 5.79 10.59 7.66
C ALA A 45 5.09 9.58 6.74
N MET A 46 4.41 10.06 5.70
CA MET A 46 3.84 9.20 4.66
C MET A 46 4.92 8.49 3.84
N TYR A 47 6.01 9.19 3.50
CA TYR A 47 7.16 8.60 2.82
C TYR A 47 7.84 7.54 3.69
N GLU A 48 8.05 7.81 4.98
CA GLU A 48 8.59 6.83 5.94
C GLU A 48 7.67 5.60 6.06
N LEU A 49 6.35 5.79 6.20
CA LEU A 49 5.37 4.70 6.19
C LEU A 49 5.46 3.88 4.89
N TRP A 50 5.53 4.55 3.74
CA TRP A 50 5.62 3.90 2.45
C TRP A 50 6.92 3.11 2.29
N VAL A 51 8.06 3.69 2.67
CA VAL A 51 9.38 3.06 2.58
C VAL A 51 9.50 1.87 3.54
N GLU A 52 9.03 2.00 4.78
CA GLU A 52 8.95 0.89 5.73
C GLU A 52 8.11 -0.25 5.16
N VAL A 53 6.93 0.04 4.61
CA VAL A 53 6.08 -0.98 4.00
C VAL A 53 6.69 -1.56 2.71
N ARG A 54 7.43 -0.77 1.92
CA ARG A 54 8.12 -1.22 0.69
C ARG A 54 9.38 -2.05 0.98
N GLY A 55 9.91 -1.98 2.21
CA GLY A 55 11.04 -2.77 2.69
C GLY A 55 10.65 -4.03 3.47
N VAL A 56 9.43 -4.09 4.02
CA VAL A 56 9.00 -5.18 4.91
C VAL A 56 8.32 -6.31 4.12
N PRO A 57 8.93 -7.51 4.03
CA PRO A 57 8.16 -8.70 3.69
C PRO A 57 7.09 -8.94 4.73
N TRP A 58 5.88 -9.19 4.23
CA TRP A 58 4.76 -9.71 4.99
C TRP A 58 5.19 -10.79 6.01
N PRO A 59 4.97 -10.58 7.33
CA PRO A 59 5.51 -11.46 8.37
C PRO A 59 4.74 -12.78 8.57
N SER A 60 3.69 -13.07 7.79
CA SER A 60 3.01 -14.38 7.87
C SER A 60 2.43 -14.86 6.55
N PRO A 61 3.20 -15.60 5.76
CA PRO A 61 2.66 -16.57 4.83
C PRO A 61 2.63 -17.91 5.58
N ARG A 62 1.42 -18.40 5.92
CA ARG A 62 1.29 -19.77 6.44
C ARG A 62 1.86 -20.82 5.47
N ARG A 63 2.09 -20.46 4.20
CA ARG A 63 3.07 -21.01 3.26
C ARG A 63 3.44 -19.88 2.28
N THR A 64 4.72 -19.54 2.11
CA THR A 64 5.15 -18.67 1.01
C THR A 64 4.97 -19.45 -0.29
N THR A 65 4.06 -19.02 -1.15
CA THR A 65 4.00 -19.57 -2.50
C THR A 65 5.12 -18.95 -3.34
N GLU A 66 5.55 -19.65 -4.39
CA GLU A 66 6.50 -19.09 -5.36
C GLU A 66 5.98 -17.77 -5.95
N THR A 67 4.66 -17.67 -6.15
CA THR A 67 3.96 -16.47 -6.56
C THR A 67 4.20 -15.28 -5.63
N ASP A 68 4.15 -15.47 -4.31
CA ASP A 68 4.41 -14.39 -3.34
C ASP A 68 5.84 -13.84 -3.46
N ARG A 69 6.80 -14.75 -3.72
CA ARG A 69 8.20 -14.38 -3.96
C ARG A 69 8.37 -13.61 -5.27
N MET A 70 7.63 -13.97 -6.32
CA MET A 70 7.64 -13.26 -7.60
C MET A 70 7.02 -11.87 -7.47
N ILE A 71 5.87 -11.73 -6.79
CA ILE A 71 5.22 -10.44 -6.52
C ILE A 71 6.18 -9.53 -5.75
N ARG A 72 6.85 -10.04 -4.71
CA ARG A 72 7.81 -9.25 -3.94
C ARG A 72 8.97 -8.74 -4.80
N GLN A 73 9.53 -9.60 -5.66
CA GLN A 73 10.62 -9.22 -6.56
C GLN A 73 10.16 -8.17 -7.59
N LEU A 74 8.95 -8.31 -8.12
CA LEU A 74 8.37 -7.37 -9.06
C LEU A 74 8.18 -5.99 -8.43
N VAL A 75 7.59 -5.93 -7.23
CA VAL A 75 7.41 -4.66 -6.48
C VAL A 75 8.77 -4.02 -6.22
N HIS A 76 9.76 -4.77 -5.71
CA HIS A 76 11.08 -4.22 -5.44
C HIS A 76 11.74 -3.62 -6.70
N ARG A 77 11.63 -4.30 -7.85
CA ARG A 77 12.17 -3.81 -9.13
C ARG A 77 11.42 -2.58 -9.65
N ALA A 78 10.10 -2.56 -9.53
CA ALA A 78 9.27 -1.42 -9.96
C ALA A 78 9.60 -0.14 -9.17
N ASN A 79 9.99 -0.25 -7.90
CA ASN A 79 10.27 0.91 -7.05
C ASN A 79 11.51 1.72 -7.47
N GLY A 80 12.44 1.09 -8.18
CA GLY A 80 13.66 1.71 -8.68
C GLY A 80 13.71 1.82 -10.20
N ALA A 81 12.61 1.53 -10.89
CA ALA A 81 12.52 1.61 -12.34
C ALA A 81 12.12 3.02 -12.78
N ASP A 82 12.64 3.45 -13.93
CA ASP A 82 12.17 4.67 -14.59
C ASP A 82 10.80 4.47 -15.26
N GLU A 83 10.20 5.57 -15.71
CA GLU A 83 8.87 5.60 -16.32
C GLU A 83 8.76 4.73 -17.57
N GLU A 84 9.82 4.67 -18.39
CA GLU A 84 9.84 3.88 -19.61
C GLU A 84 9.85 2.38 -19.31
N MET A 85 10.65 1.95 -18.33
CA MET A 85 10.68 0.58 -17.84
C MET A 85 9.33 0.16 -17.26
N LEU A 86 8.68 1.03 -16.50
CA LEU A 86 7.34 0.77 -15.93
C LEU A 86 6.28 0.64 -17.02
N ARG A 87 6.28 1.53 -18.02
CA ARG A 87 5.35 1.49 -19.16
C ARG A 87 5.48 0.17 -19.93
N ARG A 88 6.70 -0.23 -20.28
CA ARG A 88 6.97 -1.51 -20.97
C ARG A 88 6.52 -2.71 -20.14
N ALA A 89 6.70 -2.68 -18.83
CA ALA A 89 6.26 -3.76 -17.94
C ALA A 89 4.72 -3.86 -17.89
N LEU A 90 4.02 -2.71 -17.83
CA LEU A 90 2.56 -2.66 -17.86
C LEU A 90 2.00 -3.18 -19.19
N ASP A 91 2.60 -2.79 -20.32
CA ASP A 91 2.24 -3.29 -21.64
C ASP A 91 2.42 -4.80 -21.75
N ALA A 92 3.55 -5.34 -21.26
CA ALA A 92 3.81 -6.78 -21.25
C ALA A 92 2.83 -7.57 -20.37
N MET A 93 2.27 -6.93 -19.34
CA MET A 93 1.22 -7.50 -18.49
C MET A 93 -0.19 -7.30 -19.07
N GLY A 94 -0.34 -6.66 -20.23
CA GLY A 94 -1.63 -6.38 -20.85
C GLY A 94 -2.45 -5.30 -20.12
N VAL A 95 -1.79 -4.43 -19.35
CA VAL A 95 -2.43 -3.34 -18.58
C VAL A 95 -2.65 -2.08 -19.45
N GLY A 96 -2.44 -2.18 -20.76
CA GLY A 96 -2.67 -1.11 -21.74
C GLY A 96 -4.01 -1.22 -22.47
N ASP A 97 -4.80 -0.14 -22.42
CA ASP A 97 -6.09 0.11 -23.10
C ASP A 97 -7.37 -0.59 -22.59
N ALA A 98 -7.83 -0.16 -21.40
CA ALA A 98 -9.24 -0.18 -21.01
C ALA A 98 -9.80 1.26 -20.84
N GLY A 99 -9.34 2.19 -21.69
CA GLY A 99 -9.68 3.62 -21.65
C GLY A 99 -10.17 4.18 -23.00
N SER A 100 -10.56 3.33 -23.94
CA SER A 100 -11.27 3.73 -25.16
C SER A 100 -12.27 2.65 -25.57
N ARG A 101 -13.42 2.63 -24.90
CA ARG A 101 -14.71 2.15 -25.43
C ARG A 101 -15.85 2.66 -24.55
#